data_AF-A0A514WXH2-F1
#
_entry.id   AF-A0A514WXH2-F1
#
_cell.length_a   1.000
_cell.length_b   1.000
_cell.length_c   1.000
_cell.angle_alpha   90.00
_cell.angle_beta   90.00
_cell.angle_gamma   90.00
#
_symmetry.space_group_name_H-M   'P 1'
#
loop_
_entity.id
_entity.type
_entity.pdbx_description
1 polymer ?
#
loop_
_entity_poly.entity_id
_entity_poly.type
_entity_poly.pdbx_seq_one_letter_code
_entity_poly.pdbx_strand_id
1 'polypeptide(L)'
;MKNIIHSVFLIALIPLIAMALEPTNPQGFCDRFVGDKDVSQCKEKIQKDDVDWYAATVCNLQHDDKTFWSCWDSIKGQSFNPAALDKCAENQELSDVQRQECVVSARAGREPASTNAIYQALKVTK
;
A
#
# COMPACT_ATOMS: atom_id res chain seq x y z
N MET A 1 -11.80 60.31 10.28
CA MET A 1 -12.06 59.03 10.98
C MET A 1 -12.18 57.94 9.93
N LYS A 2 -11.37 56.86 10.07
CA LYS A 2 -11.68 55.45 9.75
C LYS A 2 -12.19 55.14 8.32
N ASN A 3 -11.54 54.30 7.51
CA ASN A 3 -11.46 52.85 7.75
C ASN A 3 -10.33 52.21 6.91
N ILE A 4 -9.39 51.57 7.59
CA ILE A 4 -8.40 50.67 6.98
C ILE A 4 -9.08 49.30 6.87
N ILE A 5 -9.51 48.93 5.67
CA ILE A 5 -10.05 47.60 5.40
C ILE A 5 -8.87 46.62 5.41
N HIS A 6 -8.72 45.91 6.52
CA HIS A 6 -7.76 44.81 6.65
C HIS A 6 -8.26 43.66 5.76
N SER A 7 -7.55 43.39 4.67
CA SER A 7 -7.73 42.17 3.89
C SER A 7 -7.35 40.98 4.77
N VAL A 8 -8.39 40.32 5.28
CA VAL A 8 -8.27 39.02 5.97
C VAL A 8 -7.88 37.99 4.92
N PHE A 9 -6.61 37.59 4.93
CA PHE A 9 -6.13 36.41 4.22
C PHE A 9 -6.86 35.19 4.79
N LEU A 10 -7.88 34.71 4.07
CA LEU A 10 -8.51 33.42 4.31
C LEU A 10 -7.52 32.33 3.92
N ILE A 11 -6.64 31.95 4.86
CA ILE A 11 -5.88 30.71 4.77
C ILE A 11 -6.92 29.60 4.95
N ALA A 12 -7.41 29.08 3.82
CA ALA A 12 -8.22 27.88 3.80
C ALA A 12 -7.38 26.75 4.42
N LEU A 13 -7.67 26.42 5.68
CA LEU A 13 -7.27 25.19 6.35
C LEU A 13 -7.96 24.05 5.60
N ILE A 14 -7.35 23.59 4.50
CA ILE A 14 -7.69 22.31 3.91
C ILE A 14 -7.26 21.29 4.98
N PRO A 15 -8.18 20.56 5.62
CA PRO A 15 -7.77 19.47 6.47
C PRO A 15 -6.96 18.52 5.58
N LEU A 16 -5.68 18.33 5.92
CA LEU A 16 -4.86 17.26 5.36
C LEU A 16 -5.55 15.96 5.77
N ILE A 17 -6.42 15.47 4.90
CA ILE A 17 -6.97 14.13 5.01
C ILE A 17 -5.76 13.24 4.74
N ALA A 18 -5.16 12.71 5.80
CA ALA A 18 -4.19 11.63 5.70
C ALA A 18 -4.92 10.48 4.99
N MET A 19 -4.59 10.28 3.73
CA MET A 19 -5.15 9.18 2.95
C MET A 19 -4.46 7.92 3.45
N ALA A 20 -5.17 7.10 4.22
CA ALA A 20 -4.68 5.78 4.62
C ALA A 20 -4.36 4.96 3.37
N LEU A 21 -3.33 4.12 3.40
CA LEU A 21 -2.97 3.25 2.26
C LEU A 21 -4.18 2.45 1.79
N GLU A 22 -4.63 2.74 0.58
CA GLU A 22 -5.69 1.99 -0.07
C GLU A 22 -5.09 0.74 -0.73
N PRO A 23 -5.62 -0.46 -0.43
CA PRO A 23 -5.10 -1.67 -1.03
C PRO A 23 -5.45 -1.69 -2.52
N THR A 24 -4.48 -2.03 -3.38
CA THR A 24 -4.70 -2.28 -4.81
C THR A 24 -5.60 -3.50 -4.98
N ASN A 25 -6.55 -3.44 -5.93
CA ASN A 25 -7.39 -4.58 -6.34
C ASN A 25 -6.49 -5.76 -6.76
N PRO A 26 -6.74 -7.03 -6.33
CA PRO A 26 -5.75 -8.07 -6.52
C PRO A 26 -5.48 -8.32 -8.01
N GLN A 27 -6.51 -8.22 -8.86
CA GLN A 27 -6.32 -8.40 -10.30
C GLN A 27 -5.38 -7.36 -10.91
N GLY A 28 -5.34 -6.14 -10.35
CA GLY A 28 -4.48 -5.06 -10.82
C GLY A 28 -2.98 -5.28 -10.58
N PHE A 29 -2.59 -6.20 -9.68
CA PHE A 29 -1.18 -6.58 -9.54
C PHE A 29 -0.63 -7.25 -10.79
N CYS A 30 -1.47 -7.93 -11.57
CA CYS A 30 -1.03 -8.63 -12.79
C CYS A 30 -0.83 -7.71 -13.98
N ASP A 31 -1.29 -6.46 -13.92
CA ASP A 31 -1.12 -5.46 -14.98
C ASP A 31 0.35 -5.06 -15.16
N ARG A 32 1.23 -5.42 -14.21
CA ARG A 32 2.68 -5.21 -14.32
C ARG A 32 3.34 -6.12 -15.37
N PHE A 33 2.73 -7.26 -15.69
CA PHE A 33 3.30 -8.24 -16.60
C PHE A 33 2.77 -8.04 -18.02
N VAL A 34 3.65 -8.16 -19.01
CA VAL A 34 3.28 -8.04 -20.44
C VAL A 34 3.04 -9.40 -21.09
N GLY A 35 3.70 -10.47 -20.61
CA GLY A 35 3.58 -11.80 -21.19
C GLY A 35 2.34 -12.54 -20.72
N ASP A 36 1.54 -13.10 -21.65
CA ASP A 36 0.31 -13.85 -21.33
C ASP A 36 0.54 -14.99 -20.31
N LYS A 37 1.70 -15.64 -20.39
CA LYS A 37 2.11 -16.69 -19.45
C LYS A 37 2.29 -16.11 -18.03
N ASP A 38 3.00 -14.99 -17.91
CA ASP A 38 3.32 -14.37 -16.63
C ASP A 38 2.06 -13.75 -16.00
N VAL A 39 1.19 -13.15 -16.80
CA VAL A 39 -0.14 -12.68 -16.38
C VAL A 39 -0.97 -13.84 -15.84
N SER A 40 -0.98 -14.98 -16.54
CA SER A 40 -1.74 -16.17 -16.11
C SER A 40 -1.20 -16.74 -14.80
N GLN A 41 0.13 -16.82 -14.65
CA GLN A 41 0.78 -17.26 -13.41
C GLN A 41 0.49 -16.31 -12.25
N CYS A 42 0.53 -15.00 -12.50
CA CYS A 42 0.17 -14.00 -11.52
C CYS A 42 -1.26 -14.20 -11.03
N LYS A 43 -2.25 -14.33 -11.94
CA LYS A 43 -3.65 -14.55 -11.57
C LYS A 43 -3.85 -15.79 -10.71
N GLU A 44 -3.18 -16.89 -11.05
CA GLU A 44 -3.22 -18.12 -10.28
C GLU A 44 -2.65 -17.94 -8.87
N LYS A 45 -1.50 -17.26 -8.76
CA LYS A 45 -0.81 -17.03 -7.49
C LYS A 45 -1.63 -16.13 -6.56
N ILE A 46 -2.24 -15.06 -7.10
CA ILE A 46 -3.12 -14.15 -6.35
C ILE A 46 -4.37 -14.85 -5.79
N GLN A 47 -4.89 -15.85 -6.50
CA GLN A 47 -6.05 -16.63 -6.04
C GLN A 47 -5.70 -17.64 -4.94
N LYS A 48 -4.44 -18.11 -4.90
CA LYS A 48 -4.00 -19.20 -4.02
C LYS A 48 -3.25 -18.72 -2.79
N ASP A 49 -2.52 -17.62 -2.90
CA ASP A 49 -1.67 -17.13 -1.83
C ASP A 49 -2.49 -16.31 -0.84
N ASP A 50 -2.36 -16.65 0.43
CA ASP A 50 -2.88 -15.86 1.54
C ASP A 50 -1.89 -14.71 1.82
N VAL A 51 -2.20 -13.50 1.35
CA VAL A 51 -1.34 -12.31 1.51
C VAL A 51 -2.11 -11.12 2.04
N ASP A 52 -1.44 -10.30 2.85
CA ASP A 52 -2.01 -9.01 3.26
C ASP A 52 -2.05 -8.04 2.08
N TRP A 53 -3.25 -7.66 1.63
CA TRP A 53 -3.44 -6.77 0.47
C TRP A 53 -2.79 -5.39 0.62
N TYR A 54 -2.65 -4.88 1.84
CA TYR A 54 -1.93 -3.62 2.07
C TYR A 54 -0.44 -3.80 1.83
N ALA A 55 0.14 -4.90 2.33
CA ALA A 55 1.55 -5.20 2.11
C ALA A 55 1.83 -5.52 0.64
N ALA A 56 0.93 -6.24 -0.03
CA ALA A 56 1.01 -6.51 -1.46
C ALA A 56 0.99 -5.21 -2.29
N THR A 57 0.25 -4.19 -1.85
CA THR A 57 0.23 -2.86 -2.46
C THR A 57 1.60 -2.19 -2.39
N VAL A 58 2.27 -2.26 -1.24
CA VAL A 58 3.63 -1.72 -1.11
C VAL A 58 4.63 -2.55 -1.91
N CYS A 59 4.49 -3.89 -1.92
CA CYS A 59 5.30 -4.75 -2.78
C CYS A 59 5.11 -4.40 -4.27
N ASN A 60 3.92 -3.97 -4.68
CA ASN A 60 3.66 -3.59 -6.06
C ASN A 60 4.46 -2.35 -6.52
N LEU A 61 4.98 -1.55 -5.58
CA LEU A 61 5.85 -0.41 -5.85
C LEU A 61 7.31 -0.79 -6.12
N GLN A 62 7.66 -2.08 -6.01
CA GLN A 62 8.95 -2.60 -6.44
C GLN A 62 9.11 -2.43 -7.95
N HIS A 63 10.28 -2.00 -8.40
CA HIS A 63 10.51 -1.71 -9.82
C HIS A 63 10.74 -2.99 -10.63
N ASP A 64 11.50 -3.94 -10.07
CA ASP A 64 11.81 -5.21 -10.73
C ASP A 64 10.78 -6.30 -10.38
N ASP A 65 10.46 -7.16 -11.34
CA ASP A 65 9.49 -8.23 -11.12
C ASP A 65 9.99 -9.30 -10.14
N LYS A 66 11.31 -9.54 -10.06
CA LYS A 66 11.88 -10.48 -9.08
C LYS A 66 11.85 -9.90 -7.68
N THR A 67 12.08 -8.60 -7.51
CA THR A 67 11.98 -7.93 -6.21
C THR A 67 10.52 -7.84 -5.76
N PHE A 68 9.58 -7.61 -6.69
CA PHE A 68 8.15 -7.76 -6.45
C PHE A 68 7.81 -9.15 -5.90
N TRP A 69 8.21 -10.23 -6.59
CA TRP A 69 7.90 -11.59 -6.13
C TRP A 69 8.61 -11.98 -4.83
N SER A 70 9.85 -11.53 -4.63
CA SER A 70 10.56 -11.67 -3.35
C SER A 70 9.79 -11.01 -2.21
N CYS A 71 9.28 -9.80 -2.43
CA CYS A 71 8.44 -9.09 -1.47
C CYS A 71 7.13 -9.85 -1.22
N TRP A 72 6.44 -10.29 -2.28
CA TRP A 72 5.21 -11.08 -2.19
C TRP A 72 5.38 -12.35 -1.35
N ASP A 73 6.44 -13.12 -1.61
CA ASP A 73 6.70 -14.35 -0.87
C ASP A 73 7.04 -14.07 0.59
N SER A 74 7.67 -12.93 0.89
CA SER A 74 7.99 -12.53 2.27
C SER A 74 6.77 -12.17 3.13
N ILE A 75 5.64 -11.83 2.48
CA ILE A 75 4.39 -11.42 3.13
C ILE A 75 3.33 -12.52 3.17
N LYS A 76 3.59 -13.66 2.54
CA LYS A 76 2.67 -14.80 2.48
C LYS A 76 2.42 -15.39 3.87
N GLY A 77 1.14 -15.58 4.20
CA GLY A 77 0.66 -16.09 5.48
C GLY A 77 0.92 -15.14 6.65
N GLN A 78 1.22 -13.88 6.37
CA GLN A 78 1.56 -12.87 7.37
C GLN A 78 0.64 -11.66 7.26
N SER A 79 0.51 -10.95 8.37
CA SER A 79 -0.21 -9.69 8.42
C SER A 79 0.72 -8.54 8.74
N PHE A 80 0.30 -7.34 8.34
CA PHE A 80 1.12 -6.14 8.44
C PHE A 80 0.32 -5.00 9.04
N ASN A 81 0.99 -4.06 9.70
CA ASN A 81 0.37 -2.85 10.21
C ASN A 81 0.25 -1.82 9.07
N PRO A 82 -0.96 -1.45 8.62
CA PRO A 82 -1.13 -0.55 7.48
C PRO A 82 -0.55 0.84 7.74
N ALA A 83 -0.64 1.37 8.97
CA ALA A 83 -0.01 2.65 9.31
C ALA A 83 1.53 2.62 9.27
N ALA A 84 2.14 1.45 9.45
CA ALA A 84 3.57 1.28 9.25
C ALA A 84 3.92 1.13 7.76
N LEU A 85 3.04 0.49 6.98
CA LEU A 85 3.17 0.35 5.53
C LEU A 85 3.00 1.67 4.77
N ASP A 86 2.17 2.61 5.27
CA ASP A 86 2.04 3.96 4.70
C ASP A 86 3.43 4.60 4.51
N LYS A 87 4.30 4.50 5.52
CA LYS A 87 5.68 5.03 5.46
C LYS A 87 6.55 4.37 4.40
N CYS A 88 6.30 3.08 4.14
CA CYS A 88 6.99 2.31 3.11
C CYS A 88 6.50 2.66 1.70
N ALA A 89 5.28 3.20 1.57
CA ALA A 89 4.68 3.63 0.30
C ALA A 89 4.94 5.11 -0.02
N GLU A 90 4.91 6.00 0.99
CA GLU A 90 5.08 7.44 0.83
C GLU A 90 6.48 7.84 0.30
N ASN A 91 7.51 7.08 0.68
CA ASN A 91 8.87 7.38 0.25
C ASN A 91 9.15 6.77 -1.14
N GLN A 92 9.03 7.61 -2.17
CA GLN A 92 9.28 7.23 -3.57
C GLN A 92 10.76 6.97 -3.87
N GLU A 93 11.68 7.50 -3.06
CA GLU A 93 13.13 7.36 -3.26
C GLU A 93 13.69 6.05 -2.66
N LEU A 94 12.86 5.23 -2.00
CA LEU A 94 13.32 3.93 -1.51
C LEU A 94 13.68 3.02 -2.69
N SER A 95 14.92 2.53 -2.68
CA SER A 95 15.30 1.39 -3.52
C SER A 95 14.47 0.16 -3.16
N ASP A 96 14.41 -0.78 -4.10
CA ASP A 96 13.66 -2.03 -3.93
C ASP A 96 14.03 -2.79 -2.64
N VAL A 97 15.34 -2.85 -2.34
CA VAL A 97 15.87 -3.47 -1.10
C VAL A 97 15.37 -2.73 0.14
N GLN A 98 15.51 -1.41 0.18
CA GLN A 98 15.08 -0.62 1.34
C GLN A 98 13.55 -0.70 1.54
N ARG A 99 12.79 -0.75 0.44
CA ARG A 99 11.34 -0.91 0.50
C ARG A 99 10.96 -2.29 1.04
N GLN A 100 11.65 -3.34 0.61
CA GLN A 100 11.43 -4.69 1.14
C GLN A 100 11.75 -4.78 2.64
N GLU A 101 12.87 -4.20 3.08
CA GLU A 101 13.22 -4.13 4.51
C GLU A 101 12.15 -3.36 5.31
N CYS A 102 11.63 -2.26 4.76
CA CYS A 102 10.54 -1.50 5.37
C CYS A 102 9.27 -2.36 5.54
N VAL A 103 8.84 -3.06 4.48
CA VAL A 103 7.67 -3.94 4.53
C VAL A 103 7.85 -5.02 5.59
N VAL A 104 9.00 -5.71 5.62
CA VAL A 104 9.28 -6.77 6.61
C VAL A 104 9.25 -6.22 8.04
N SER A 105 9.69 -4.98 8.26
CA SER A 105 9.63 -4.32 9.58
C SER A 105 8.20 -3.98 10.04
N ALA A 106 7.25 -3.91 9.10
CA ALA A 106 5.84 -3.57 9.37
C ALA A 106 4.98 -4.77 9.77
N ARG A 107 5.56 -5.96 9.97
CA ARG A 107 4.85 -7.18 10.40
C ARG A 107 4.02 -6.92 11.67
N ALA A 108 2.82 -7.51 11.71
CA ALA A 108 1.90 -7.42 12.83
C ALA A 108 1.47 -8.81 13.31
N GLY A 109 0.93 -8.88 14.53
CA GLY A 109 0.36 -10.10 15.12
C GLY A 109 -1.14 -10.26 14.88
N ARG A 110 -1.68 -9.77 13.75
CA ARG A 110 -3.09 -9.92 13.37
C ARG A 110 -3.27 -11.00 12.30
N GLU A 111 -4.49 -11.33 11.91
CA GLU A 111 -4.72 -12.13 10.69
C GLU A 111 -4.56 -11.25 9.43
N PRO A 112 -4.10 -11.82 8.30
CA PRO A 112 -3.94 -11.10 7.04
C PRO A 112 -5.25 -10.46 6.56
N ALA A 113 -5.18 -9.31 5.88
CA ALA A 113 -6.40 -8.67 5.36
C ALA A 113 -7.16 -9.54 4.32
N SER A 114 -6.48 -10.50 3.69
CA SER A 114 -7.06 -11.51 2.79
C SER A 114 -8.06 -12.46 3.47
N THR A 115 -7.95 -12.72 4.78
CA THR A 115 -8.78 -13.72 5.45
C THR A 115 -10.20 -13.25 5.78
N ASN A 116 -10.45 -11.94 5.87
CA ASN A 116 -11.75 -11.37 6.25
C ASN A 116 -12.58 -10.81 5.09
N ALA A 117 -12.14 -11.03 3.85
CA ALA A 117 -12.91 -10.85 2.61
C ALA A 117 -13.87 -9.64 2.56
N ILE A 118 -13.40 -8.42 2.87
CA ILE A 118 -13.98 -7.20 2.30
C ILE A 118 -12.85 -6.19 2.09
N TYR A 119 -12.63 -5.81 0.82
CA TYR A 119 -11.90 -4.59 0.45
C TYR A 119 -12.55 -3.41 1.16
N GLN A 120 -11.96 -2.96 2.28
CA GLN A 120 -12.39 -1.75 2.95
C GLN A 120 -11.18 -0.86 3.16
N ALA A 121 -11.28 0.40 2.76
CA ALA A 121 -10.37 1.42 3.25
C ALA A 121 -10.41 1.38 4.79
N LEU A 122 -9.24 1.26 5.43
CA LEU A 122 -9.17 1.30 6.88
C LEU A 122 -9.66 2.66 7.35
N LYS A 123 -10.81 2.67 8.03
CA LYS A 123 -11.19 3.82 8.84
C LYS A 123 -10.21 3.89 10.00
N VAL A 124 -9.22 4.76 9.88
CA VAL A 124 -8.39 5.16 11.02
C VAL A 124 -9.31 5.87 12.01
N THR A 125 -9.78 5.16 13.02
CA THR A 125 -10.42 5.80 14.19
C THR A 125 -9.33 6.56 14.94
N LYS A 126 -9.46 7.89 14.93
CA LYS A 126 -8.64 8.82 15.72
C LYS A 126 -8.75 8.55 17.21
#